data_AF-A0A1E1W7S2-F1
#
_entry.id   AF-A0A1E1W7S2-F1
#
_cell.length_a   1.000
_cell.length_b   1.000
_cell.length_c   1.000
_cell.angle_alpha   90.00
_cell.angle_beta   90.00
_cell.angle_gamma   90.00
#
_symmetry.space_group_name_H-M   'P 1'
#
loop_
_entity.id
_entity.type
_entity.pdbx_description
1 polymer ?
#
loop_
_entity_poly.entity_id
_entity_poly.type
_entity_poly.pdbx_seq_one_letter_code
_entity_poly.pdbx_strand_id
1 'polypeptide(L)'
;EGVGLMATRLKEHYQPYLLKTLCLLLERVGSKYEMLHLAGLKAINDVALACGHQSVGDLIRHNADYFTNQVTVRLKKAWDSQSALQILSVVMEYSDASILDCLYGIVEDVLVQSCDKYYERNLDAYLQVFLTFIQCIQKWFPPDETHKQHSAIDTDIDLLKDVVEFINNKEEAERLLSTEEFEEECGKSVEEMYREDQKRKEEDILDYDDRVTQEKEPLPQHIRVTVTILRRSINFITSRRRHESLLALQVVAAG
;
A
#
# COMPACT_ATOMS: atom_id res chain seq x y z
N GLU A 1 30.91 -12.55 9.26
CA GLU A 1 32.21 -12.82 8.59
C GLU A 1 32.58 -14.30 8.47
N GLY A 2 32.74 -15.07 9.56
CA GLY A 2 33.23 -16.46 9.48
C GLY A 2 32.44 -17.37 8.55
N VAL A 3 31.10 -17.23 8.51
CA VAL A 3 30.23 -17.98 7.59
C VAL A 3 30.55 -17.69 6.12
N GLY A 4 30.83 -16.44 5.76
CA GLY A 4 31.22 -16.05 4.39
C GLY A 4 32.57 -16.63 3.99
N LEU A 5 33.54 -16.64 4.91
CA LEU A 5 34.84 -17.30 4.70
C LEU A 5 34.69 -18.82 4.49
N MET A 6 33.80 -19.47 5.25
CA MET A 6 33.54 -20.90 5.06
C MET A 6 32.86 -21.17 3.71
N ALA A 7 31.91 -20.33 3.30
CA ALA A 7 31.26 -20.45 2.00
C ALA A 7 32.26 -20.30 0.86
N THR A 8 33.13 -19.29 0.88
CA THR A 8 34.17 -19.09 -0.15
C THR A 8 35.18 -20.24 -0.25
N ARG A 9 35.45 -20.94 0.87
CA ARG A 9 36.31 -22.13 0.89
C ARG A 9 35.61 -23.37 0.37
N LEU A 10 34.34 -23.57 0.73
CA LEU A 10 33.55 -24.74 0.35
C LEU A 10 32.95 -24.63 -1.06
N LYS A 11 32.71 -23.42 -1.56
CA LYS A 11 32.06 -23.12 -2.85
C LYS A 11 30.78 -23.93 -3.01
N GLU A 12 30.68 -24.74 -4.06
CA GLU A 12 29.52 -25.60 -4.37
C GLU A 12 29.17 -26.56 -3.21
N HIS A 13 30.13 -26.96 -2.39
CA HIS A 13 29.88 -27.81 -1.22
C HIS A 13 29.22 -27.07 -0.05
N TYR A 14 29.01 -25.76 -0.16
CA TYR A 14 28.29 -24.96 0.85
C TYR A 14 26.77 -25.14 0.77
N GLN A 15 26.24 -25.59 -0.38
CA GLN A 15 24.80 -25.70 -0.65
C GLN A 15 23.97 -26.38 0.48
N PRO A 16 24.43 -27.47 1.12
CA PRO A 16 23.67 -28.11 2.22
C PRO A 16 23.49 -27.23 3.46
N TYR A 17 24.33 -26.20 3.62
CA TYR A 17 24.31 -25.28 4.75
C TYR A 17 23.57 -23.98 4.44
N LEU A 18 23.37 -23.67 3.15
CA LEU A 18 22.83 -22.39 2.70
C LEU A 18 21.50 -22.04 3.39
N LEU A 19 20.51 -22.92 3.34
CA LEU A 19 19.20 -22.64 3.94
C LEU A 19 19.29 -22.45 5.47
N LYS A 20 20.19 -23.18 6.13
CA LYS A 20 20.38 -23.08 7.59
C LYS A 20 21.00 -21.75 8.00
N THR A 21 21.81 -21.14 7.14
CA THR A 21 22.54 -19.90 7.44
C THR A 21 21.88 -18.67 6.82
N LEU A 22 21.06 -18.82 5.78
CA LEU A 22 20.51 -17.70 5.01
C LEU A 22 19.70 -16.73 5.88
N CYS A 23 18.73 -17.21 6.66
CA CYS A 23 17.95 -16.34 7.54
C CYS A 23 18.82 -15.65 8.60
N LEU A 24 19.81 -16.36 9.15
CA LEU A 24 20.75 -15.78 10.12
C LEU A 24 21.60 -14.67 9.49
N LEU A 25 22.01 -14.83 8.22
CA LEU A 25 22.74 -13.81 7.49
C LEU A 25 21.85 -12.59 7.23
N LEU A 26 20.62 -12.81 6.74
CA LEU A 26 19.64 -11.73 6.48
C LEU A 26 19.31 -10.95 7.77
N GLU A 27 19.15 -11.63 8.91
CA GLU A 27 18.97 -10.97 10.22
C GLU A 27 20.14 -10.05 10.59
N ARG A 28 21.38 -10.47 10.28
CA ARG A 28 22.57 -9.65 10.55
C ARG A 28 22.64 -8.46 9.61
N VAL A 29 22.26 -8.63 8.35
CA VAL A 29 22.14 -7.51 7.39
C VAL A 29 21.04 -6.54 7.85
N GLY A 30 19.90 -7.03 8.34
CA GLY A 30 18.82 -6.18 8.88
C GLY A 30 19.07 -5.63 10.29
N SER A 31 20.29 -5.75 10.82
CA SER A 31 20.62 -5.31 12.17
C SER A 31 20.74 -3.79 12.25
N LYS A 32 20.11 -3.18 13.25
CA LYS A 32 20.30 -1.75 13.61
C LYS A 32 21.72 -1.41 14.09
N TYR A 33 22.49 -2.41 14.49
CA TYR A 33 23.87 -2.24 14.93
C TYR A 33 24.82 -2.31 13.73
N GLU A 34 25.47 -1.20 13.42
CA GLU A 34 26.32 -1.02 12.23
C GLU A 34 27.38 -2.11 12.06
N MET A 35 28.10 -2.47 13.13
CA MET A 35 29.13 -3.50 13.05
C MET A 35 28.57 -4.88 12.67
N LEU A 36 27.34 -5.20 13.12
CA LEU A 36 26.65 -6.43 12.73
C LEU A 36 26.13 -6.36 11.29
N HIS A 37 25.61 -5.20 10.89
CA HIS A 37 25.19 -4.92 9.53
C HIS A 37 26.33 -5.13 8.54
N LEU A 38 27.48 -4.45 8.74
CA LEU A 38 28.66 -4.57 7.88
C LEU A 38 29.21 -6.01 7.83
N ALA A 39 29.29 -6.67 8.98
CA ALA A 39 29.75 -8.06 9.06
C ALA A 39 28.79 -9.06 8.38
N GLY A 40 27.49 -8.76 8.39
CA GLY A 40 26.44 -9.49 7.70
C GLY A 40 26.50 -9.25 6.20
N LEU A 41 26.62 -7.99 5.78
CA LEU A 41 26.71 -7.58 4.37
C LEU A 41 27.91 -8.20 3.68
N LYS A 42 29.07 -8.18 4.34
CA LYS A 42 30.26 -8.88 3.83
C LYS A 42 30.01 -10.39 3.68
N ALA A 43 29.42 -11.01 4.71
CA ALA A 43 29.20 -12.46 4.72
C ALA A 43 28.17 -12.92 3.69
N ILE A 44 27.08 -12.18 3.48
CA ILE A 44 26.05 -12.56 2.50
C ILE A 44 26.54 -12.38 1.06
N ASN A 45 27.38 -11.36 0.79
CA ASN A 45 28.02 -11.21 -0.51
C ASN A 45 29.01 -12.35 -0.79
N ASP A 46 29.85 -12.71 0.19
CA ASP A 46 30.76 -13.85 0.11
C ASP A 46 29.99 -15.16 -0.19
N VAL A 47 28.83 -15.36 0.46
CA VAL A 47 27.96 -16.53 0.25
C VAL A 47 27.30 -16.52 -1.13
N ALA A 48 26.78 -15.38 -1.58
CA ALA A 48 26.14 -15.25 -2.89
C ALA A 48 27.12 -15.64 -4.01
N LEU A 49 28.34 -15.09 -3.97
CA LEU A 49 29.40 -15.39 -4.93
C LEU A 49 29.85 -16.85 -4.85
N ALA A 50 30.00 -17.39 -3.64
CA ALA A 50 30.41 -18.78 -3.43
C ALA A 50 29.39 -19.81 -3.96
N CYS A 51 28.09 -19.46 -3.95
CA CYS A 51 27.00 -20.28 -4.46
C CYS A 51 26.70 -20.03 -5.94
N GLY A 52 27.46 -19.18 -6.63
CA GLY A 52 27.30 -18.91 -8.06
C GLY A 52 26.24 -17.86 -8.42
N HIS A 53 25.73 -17.10 -7.44
CA HIS A 53 24.81 -15.99 -7.70
C HIS A 53 25.56 -14.72 -8.07
N GLN A 54 24.96 -13.90 -8.95
CA GLN A 54 25.58 -12.64 -9.40
C GLN A 54 25.48 -11.52 -8.36
N SER A 55 24.46 -11.58 -7.49
CA SER A 55 24.21 -10.59 -6.45
C SER A 55 23.42 -11.18 -5.29
N VAL A 56 23.33 -10.42 -4.18
CA VAL A 56 22.48 -10.77 -3.04
C VAL A 56 21.00 -10.82 -3.44
N GLY A 57 20.54 -9.91 -4.32
CA GLY A 57 19.19 -9.94 -4.86
C GLY A 57 18.90 -11.23 -5.65
N ASP A 58 19.87 -11.71 -6.42
CA ASP A 58 19.74 -12.97 -7.15
C ASP A 58 19.67 -14.18 -6.20
N LEU A 59 20.48 -14.18 -5.13
CA LEU A 59 20.39 -15.18 -4.07
C LEU A 59 19.00 -15.17 -3.39
N ILE A 60 18.46 -13.99 -3.09
CA ILE A 60 17.13 -13.84 -2.47
C ILE A 60 16.04 -14.36 -3.42
N ARG A 61 16.09 -13.98 -4.71
CA ARG A 61 15.12 -14.42 -5.71
C ARG A 61 15.06 -15.95 -5.85
N HIS A 62 16.22 -16.61 -5.91
CA HIS A 62 16.28 -18.08 -6.00
C HIS A 62 15.80 -18.80 -4.74
N ASN A 63 15.72 -18.11 -3.60
CA ASN A 63 15.29 -18.66 -2.32
C ASN A 63 14.01 -17.98 -1.82
N ALA A 64 13.18 -17.47 -2.73
CA ALA A 64 12.07 -16.59 -2.36
C ALA A 64 10.98 -17.29 -1.54
N ASP A 65 10.61 -18.49 -1.96
CA ASP A 65 9.64 -19.33 -1.25
C ASP A 65 10.14 -19.70 0.16
N TYR A 66 11.45 -19.94 0.29
CA TYR A 66 12.05 -20.28 1.57
C TYR A 66 11.96 -19.13 2.57
N PHE A 67 12.39 -17.92 2.20
CA PHE A 67 12.29 -16.79 3.13
C PHE A 67 10.84 -16.46 3.45
N THR A 68 9.94 -16.56 2.47
CA THR A 68 8.50 -16.26 2.64
C THR A 68 7.89 -17.14 3.72
N ASN A 69 8.14 -18.45 3.64
CA ASN A 69 7.72 -19.39 4.67
C ASN A 69 8.34 -19.07 6.04
N GLN A 70 9.65 -18.78 6.09
CA GLN A 70 10.34 -18.46 7.34
C GLN A 70 9.79 -17.20 8.00
N VAL A 71 9.57 -16.13 7.23
CA VAL A 71 9.01 -14.87 7.72
C VAL A 71 7.59 -15.09 8.24
N THR A 72 6.73 -15.79 7.48
CA THR A 72 5.35 -16.10 7.90
C THR A 72 5.31 -16.90 9.20
N VAL A 73 6.16 -17.93 9.34
CA VAL A 73 6.23 -18.74 10.57
C VAL A 73 6.69 -17.91 11.77
N ARG A 74 7.64 -16.99 11.57
CA ARG A 74 8.16 -16.13 12.64
C ARG A 74 7.19 -15.04 13.04
N LEU A 75 6.46 -14.43 12.10
CA LEU A 75 5.39 -13.47 12.41
C LEU A 75 4.25 -14.12 13.23
N LYS A 76 3.96 -15.40 12.99
CA LYS A 76 3.00 -16.17 13.80
C LYS A 76 3.49 -16.41 15.24
N LYS A 77 4.80 -16.45 15.46
CA LYS A 77 5.43 -16.63 16.78
C LYS A 77 5.77 -15.26 17.36
N ALA A 78 4.93 -14.76 18.26
CA ALA A 78 5.04 -13.40 18.82
C ALA A 78 6.46 -12.95 19.28
N TRP A 79 7.29 -13.87 19.77
CA TRP A 79 8.66 -13.56 20.22
C TRP A 79 9.71 -13.41 19.11
N ASP A 80 9.39 -13.80 17.86
CA ASP A 80 10.32 -13.81 16.72
C ASP A 80 9.95 -12.79 15.64
N SER A 81 9.00 -11.90 15.95
CA SER A 81 8.50 -10.86 15.04
C SER A 81 9.59 -9.89 14.62
N GLN A 82 10.48 -9.47 15.53
CA GLN A 82 11.61 -8.60 15.21
C GLN A 82 12.53 -9.22 14.16
N SER A 83 12.83 -10.51 14.30
CA SER A 83 13.68 -11.24 13.36
C SER A 83 13.03 -11.33 11.97
N ALA A 84 11.72 -11.57 11.93
CA ALA A 84 10.95 -11.57 10.68
C ALA A 84 11.02 -10.21 9.96
N LEU A 85 10.88 -9.11 10.72
CA LEU A 85 10.93 -7.74 10.18
C LEU A 85 12.31 -7.40 9.61
N GLN A 86 13.39 -7.82 10.28
CA GLN A 86 14.76 -7.63 9.80
C GLN A 86 15.03 -8.39 8.50
N ILE A 87 14.54 -9.62 8.39
CA ILE A 87 14.66 -10.37 7.14
C ILE A 87 13.85 -9.68 6.04
N LEU A 88 12.61 -9.30 6.34
CA LEU A 88 11.72 -8.69 5.37
C LEU A 88 12.28 -7.38 4.83
N SER A 89 12.85 -6.52 5.69
CA SER A 89 13.45 -5.26 5.27
C SER A 89 14.61 -5.47 4.29
N VAL A 90 15.47 -6.46 4.54
CA VAL A 90 16.60 -6.79 3.64
C VAL A 90 16.10 -7.38 2.33
N VAL A 91 15.14 -8.30 2.38
CA VAL A 91 14.53 -8.88 1.17
C VAL A 91 13.98 -7.77 0.29
N MET A 92 13.26 -6.83 0.88
CA MET A 92 12.68 -5.67 0.20
C MET A 92 13.71 -4.68 -0.34
N GLU A 93 14.82 -4.47 0.37
CA GLU A 93 15.88 -3.57 -0.04
C GLU A 93 16.64 -4.08 -1.28
N TYR A 94 16.98 -5.36 -1.31
CA TYR A 94 17.84 -5.97 -2.34
C TYR A 94 17.08 -6.63 -3.50
N SER A 95 15.74 -6.68 -3.43
CA SER A 95 14.92 -7.29 -4.48
C SER A 95 14.18 -6.27 -5.35
N ASP A 96 13.58 -6.78 -6.42
CA ASP A 96 12.78 -6.08 -7.40
C ASP A 96 11.33 -6.63 -7.40
N ALA A 97 10.49 -6.14 -8.31
CA ALA A 97 9.11 -6.59 -8.45
C ALA A 97 8.95 -8.10 -8.75
N SER A 98 10.02 -8.85 -9.06
CA SER A 98 9.93 -10.29 -9.33
C SER A 98 9.54 -11.13 -8.10
N ILE A 99 9.77 -10.63 -6.88
CA ILE A 99 9.39 -11.33 -5.65
C ILE A 99 8.01 -10.91 -5.11
N LEU A 100 7.30 -10.04 -5.84
CA LEU A 100 6.07 -9.42 -5.36
C LEU A 100 4.98 -10.45 -5.07
N ASP A 101 4.89 -11.51 -5.87
CA ASP A 101 3.97 -12.63 -5.66
C ASP A 101 4.22 -13.35 -4.32
N CYS A 102 5.50 -13.57 -3.98
CA CYS A 102 5.89 -14.15 -2.70
C CYS A 102 5.53 -13.22 -1.53
N LEU A 103 5.71 -11.90 -1.70
CA LEU A 103 5.37 -10.91 -0.68
C LEU A 103 3.86 -10.80 -0.45
N TYR A 104 3.03 -10.99 -1.48
CA TYR A 104 1.58 -10.99 -1.29
C TYR A 104 1.13 -12.05 -0.28
N GLY A 105 1.71 -13.25 -0.33
CA GLY A 105 1.40 -14.31 0.64
C GLY A 105 1.68 -13.89 2.09
N ILE A 106 2.76 -13.14 2.33
CA ILE A 106 3.08 -12.61 3.67
C ILE A 106 2.04 -11.56 4.09
N VAL A 107 1.73 -10.63 3.18
CA VAL A 107 0.82 -9.51 3.46
C VAL A 107 -0.60 -9.99 3.69
N GLU A 108 -1.09 -10.95 2.90
CA GLU A 108 -2.41 -11.55 3.09
C GLU A 108 -2.51 -12.26 4.44
N ASP A 109 -1.49 -13.05 4.82
CA ASP A 109 -1.44 -13.71 6.13
C ASP A 109 -1.44 -12.68 7.27
N VAL A 110 -0.73 -11.56 7.11
CA VAL A 110 -0.68 -10.47 8.09
C VAL A 110 -1.99 -9.69 8.14
N LEU A 111 -2.65 -9.44 7.01
CA LEU A 111 -3.98 -8.82 6.94
C LEU A 111 -5.00 -9.66 7.73
N VAL A 112 -5.02 -10.98 7.51
CA VAL A 112 -5.91 -11.90 8.24
C VAL A 112 -5.59 -11.90 9.73
N GLN A 113 -4.32 -12.04 10.12
CA GLN A 113 -3.90 -12.05 11.53
C GLN A 113 -4.21 -10.73 12.23
N SER A 114 -4.10 -9.60 11.52
CA SER A 114 -4.40 -8.28 12.09
C SER A 114 -5.87 -8.12 12.49
N CYS A 115 -6.78 -8.90 11.91
CA CYS A 115 -8.21 -8.87 12.21
C CYS A 115 -8.57 -9.56 13.53
N ASP A 116 -7.69 -10.40 14.04
CA ASP A 116 -7.95 -11.19 15.24
C ASP A 116 -7.38 -10.50 16.50
N LYS A 117 -8.26 -10.31 17.49
CA LYS A 117 -7.96 -9.68 18.78
C LYS A 117 -6.89 -10.45 19.57
N TYR A 118 -6.72 -11.75 19.31
CA TYR A 118 -5.66 -12.55 19.95
C TYR A 118 -4.24 -12.07 19.57
N TYR A 119 -4.08 -11.38 18.44
CA TYR A 119 -2.78 -10.90 17.96
C TYR A 119 -2.51 -9.41 18.18
N GLU A 120 -3.29 -8.73 19.03
CA GLU A 120 -3.06 -7.31 19.41
C GLU A 120 -1.66 -7.02 19.99
N ARG A 121 -0.95 -8.05 20.49
CA ARG A 121 0.43 -7.92 20.98
C ARG A 121 1.46 -7.79 19.85
N ASN A 122 1.13 -8.25 18.65
CA ASN A 122 2.00 -8.24 17.47
C ASN A 122 1.61 -7.15 16.47
N LEU A 123 0.66 -6.29 16.82
CA LEU A 123 0.12 -5.28 15.92
C LEU A 123 1.21 -4.33 15.40
N ASP A 124 2.16 -3.94 16.26
CA ASP A 124 3.33 -3.13 15.87
C ASP A 124 4.12 -3.79 14.73
N ALA A 125 4.36 -5.09 14.81
CA ALA A 125 5.06 -5.83 13.76
C ALA A 125 4.26 -5.87 12.46
N TYR A 126 2.95 -6.10 12.53
CA TYR A 126 2.09 -6.13 11.36
C TYR A 126 2.03 -4.76 10.65
N LEU A 127 1.93 -3.67 11.41
CA LEU A 127 1.97 -2.32 10.85
C LEU A 127 3.32 -2.02 10.21
N GLN A 128 4.43 -2.50 10.77
CA GLN A 128 5.75 -2.37 10.14
C GLN A 128 5.86 -3.17 8.84
N VAL A 129 5.27 -4.37 8.75
CA VAL A 129 5.17 -5.14 7.49
C VAL A 129 4.38 -4.36 6.45
N PHE A 130 3.25 -3.75 6.82
CA PHE A 130 2.45 -2.93 5.92
C PHE A 130 3.22 -1.71 5.41
N LEU A 131 3.91 -1.00 6.30
CA LEU A 131 4.71 0.17 5.93
C LEU A 131 5.82 -0.19 4.95
N THR A 132 6.59 -1.23 5.27
CA THR A 132 7.69 -1.68 4.42
C THR A 132 7.19 -2.19 3.07
N PHE A 133 6.04 -2.87 3.02
CA PHE A 133 5.42 -3.29 1.77
C PHE A 133 4.99 -2.11 0.87
N ILE A 134 4.35 -1.08 1.44
CA ILE A 134 3.96 0.12 0.69
C ILE A 134 5.19 0.84 0.13
N GLN A 135 6.25 0.98 0.94
CA GLN A 135 7.52 1.58 0.51
C GLN A 135 8.15 0.80 -0.66
N CYS A 136 8.00 -0.53 -0.70
CA CYS A 136 8.47 -1.34 -1.82
C CYS A 136 7.66 -1.08 -3.09
N ILE A 137 6.34 -1.00 -2.97
CA ILE A 137 5.49 -0.69 -4.11
C ILE A 137 5.86 0.67 -4.69
N GLN A 138 6.05 1.69 -3.85
CA GLN A 138 6.49 3.00 -4.32
C GLN A 138 7.88 2.97 -4.99
N LYS A 139 8.80 2.16 -4.48
CA LYS A 139 10.15 2.01 -5.04
C LYS A 139 10.12 1.32 -6.41
N TRP A 140 9.29 0.28 -6.57
CA TRP A 140 9.22 -0.52 -7.79
C TRP A 140 8.29 0.06 -8.85
N PHE A 141 7.24 0.76 -8.41
CA PHE A 141 6.25 1.44 -9.23
C PHE A 141 6.21 2.91 -8.81
N PRO A 142 7.25 3.69 -9.15
CA PRO A 142 7.22 5.12 -8.87
C PRO A 142 5.99 5.73 -9.53
N PRO A 143 5.23 6.58 -8.82
CA PRO A 143 4.08 7.24 -9.42
C PRO A 143 4.56 8.06 -10.61
N ASP A 144 3.86 7.95 -11.74
CA ASP A 144 4.16 8.76 -12.92
C ASP A 144 4.14 10.24 -12.52
N GLU A 145 5.33 10.88 -12.58
CA GLU A 145 5.53 12.30 -12.27
C GLU A 145 4.68 13.23 -13.17
N THR A 146 4.05 12.70 -14.22
CA THR A 146 3.13 13.42 -15.10
C THR A 146 1.85 13.90 -14.39
N HIS A 147 1.48 13.33 -13.25
CA HIS A 147 0.32 13.82 -12.48
C HIS A 147 0.64 14.84 -11.38
N LYS A 148 1.92 15.11 -11.08
CA LYS A 148 2.28 16.19 -10.14
C LYS A 148 2.14 17.60 -10.74
N GLN A 149 1.94 17.73 -12.05
CA GLN A 149 1.64 19.02 -12.68
C GLN A 149 0.17 19.45 -12.56
N HIS A 150 -0.74 18.58 -12.11
CA HIS A 150 -2.14 18.95 -11.87
C HIS A 150 -2.49 19.18 -10.39
N SER A 151 -1.53 19.04 -9.46
CA SER A 151 -1.72 19.38 -8.04
C SER A 151 -1.11 20.71 -7.61
N ALA A 152 -0.50 21.45 -8.53
CA ALA A 152 -0.54 22.90 -8.43
C ALA A 152 -1.95 23.31 -8.87
N ILE A 153 -2.92 23.15 -7.98
CA ILE A 153 -4.04 24.10 -8.00
C ILE A 153 -3.35 25.43 -7.72
N ASP A 154 -3.08 26.16 -8.78
CA ASP A 154 -2.82 27.58 -8.70
C ASP A 154 -4.03 28.14 -7.97
N THR A 155 -3.92 28.31 -6.66
CA THR A 155 -4.89 29.07 -5.88
C THR A 155 -4.67 30.55 -6.22
N ASP A 156 -4.80 30.89 -7.49
CA ASP A 156 -5.29 32.20 -7.88
C ASP A 156 -6.80 32.12 -7.67
N ILE A 157 -7.19 32.15 -6.40
CA ILE A 157 -8.58 32.32 -6.02
C ILE A 157 -8.89 33.76 -6.40
N ASP A 158 -9.45 33.94 -7.59
CA ASP A 158 -9.97 35.23 -8.03
C ASP A 158 -11.21 35.53 -7.19
N LEU A 159 -10.97 36.05 -5.98
CA LEU A 159 -11.99 36.42 -4.99
C LEU A 159 -13.08 37.29 -5.59
N LEU A 160 -12.76 38.08 -6.63
CA LEU A 160 -13.76 38.90 -7.33
C LEU A 160 -14.73 38.04 -8.15
N LYS A 161 -14.23 36.99 -8.80
CA LYS A 161 -15.06 36.08 -9.59
C LYS A 161 -15.98 35.25 -8.70
N ASP A 162 -15.45 34.73 -7.58
CA ASP A 162 -16.23 33.97 -6.60
C ASP A 162 -17.30 34.85 -5.92
N VAL A 163 -16.99 36.12 -5.64
CA VAL A 163 -17.97 37.07 -5.08
C VAL A 163 -19.04 37.42 -6.11
N VAL A 164 -18.69 37.59 -7.39
CA VAL A 164 -19.68 37.82 -8.46
C VAL A 164 -20.57 36.60 -8.63
N GLU A 165 -20.02 35.39 -8.62
CA GLU A 165 -20.78 34.15 -8.72
C GLU A 165 -21.69 33.95 -7.50
N PHE A 166 -21.21 34.28 -6.30
CA PHE A 166 -22.04 34.26 -5.09
C PHE A 166 -23.20 35.26 -5.13
N ILE A 167 -22.98 36.48 -5.64
CA ILE A 167 -24.04 37.48 -5.79
C ILE A 167 -25.06 37.03 -6.82
N ASN A 168 -24.62 36.51 -7.98
CA ASN A 168 -25.50 35.98 -9.01
C ASN A 168 -26.34 34.80 -8.49
N ASN A 169 -25.70 33.85 -7.81
CA ASN A 169 -26.40 32.70 -7.23
C ASN A 169 -27.37 33.11 -6.13
N LYS A 170 -27.07 34.16 -5.37
CA LYS A 170 -27.98 34.69 -4.35
C LYS A 170 -29.20 35.36 -4.99
N GLU A 171 -28.99 36.15 -6.04
CA GLU A 171 -30.07 36.80 -6.78
C GLU A 171 -30.94 35.77 -7.50
N GLU A 172 -30.33 34.74 -8.09
CA GLU A 172 -31.03 33.62 -8.72
C GLU A 172 -31.79 32.77 -7.69
N ALA A 173 -31.22 32.51 -6.52
CA ALA A 173 -31.92 31.83 -5.43
C ALA A 173 -33.11 32.65 -4.91
N GLU A 174 -32.99 33.97 -4.79
CA GLU A 174 -34.09 34.86 -4.42
C GLU A 174 -35.19 34.87 -5.50
N ARG A 175 -34.83 34.80 -6.79
CA ARG A 175 -35.78 34.65 -7.92
C ARG A 175 -36.46 33.28 -7.98
N LEU A 176 -35.76 32.20 -7.64
CA LEU A 176 -36.34 30.86 -7.54
C LEU A 176 -37.29 30.73 -6.34
N LEU A 177 -37.09 31.54 -5.30
CA LEU A 177 -37.97 31.61 -4.13
C LEU A 177 -39.17 32.55 -4.36
N SER A 178 -39.11 33.49 -5.31
CA SER A 178 -40.26 34.30 -5.74
C SER A 178 -41.11 33.53 -6.76
N THR A 179 -42.08 32.77 -6.22
CA THR A 179 -43.01 31.92 -7.00
C THR A 179 -43.68 32.64 -8.18
N GLU A 180 -43.96 33.94 -8.07
CA GLU A 180 -44.64 34.73 -9.11
C GLU A 180 -43.74 35.03 -10.32
N GLU A 181 -42.46 35.36 -10.11
CA GLU A 181 -41.52 35.69 -11.20
C GLU A 181 -41.03 34.42 -11.92
N PHE A 182 -40.90 33.31 -11.19
CA PHE A 182 -40.52 32.02 -11.74
C PHE A 182 -41.60 31.41 -12.64
N GLU A 183 -42.89 31.54 -12.27
CA GLU A 183 -44.01 31.03 -13.07
C GLU A 183 -44.27 31.87 -14.34
N GLU A 184 -44.00 33.18 -14.31
CA GLU A 184 -44.12 34.08 -15.48
C GLU A 184 -43.08 33.79 -16.57
N GLU A 185 -41.83 33.47 -16.21
CA GLU A 185 -40.76 33.19 -17.17
C GLU A 185 -40.77 31.73 -17.66
N CYS A 186 -41.08 30.77 -16.79
CA CYS A 186 -41.10 29.35 -17.14
C CYS A 186 -42.37 28.92 -17.87
N GLY A 187 -43.46 29.71 -17.76
CA GLY A 187 -44.75 29.46 -18.41
C GLY A 187 -45.46 28.18 -17.94
N LYS A 188 -44.95 27.53 -16.90
CA LYS A 188 -45.48 26.34 -16.25
C LYS A 188 -45.45 26.55 -14.74
N SER A 189 -46.47 26.07 -14.04
CA SER A 189 -46.49 26.14 -12.57
C SER A 189 -45.47 25.17 -11.97
N VAL A 190 -44.94 25.53 -10.79
CA VAL A 190 -43.97 24.72 -10.02
C VAL A 190 -44.42 23.26 -9.86
N GLU A 191 -45.73 23.03 -9.71
CA GLU A 191 -46.34 21.71 -9.54
C GLU A 191 -46.40 20.87 -10.82
N GLU A 192 -46.35 21.52 -11.99
CA GLU A 192 -46.31 20.85 -13.30
C GLU A 192 -44.88 20.42 -13.63
N MET A 193 -43.91 21.27 -13.29
CA MET A 193 -42.48 20.98 -13.44
C MET A 193 -42.03 19.82 -12.56
N TYR A 194 -42.52 19.75 -11.31
CA TYR A 194 -42.25 18.63 -10.39
C TYR A 194 -42.80 17.30 -10.91
N ARG A 195 -43.96 17.33 -11.58
CA ARG A 195 -44.57 16.15 -12.22
C ARG A 195 -43.84 15.73 -13.48
N GLU A 196 -43.32 16.67 -14.27
CA GLU A 196 -42.44 16.36 -15.42
C GLU A 196 -41.12 15.73 -14.97
N ASP A 197 -40.53 16.23 -13.88
CA ASP A 197 -39.25 15.72 -13.36
C ASP A 197 -39.40 14.32 -12.73
N GLN A 198 -40.54 14.04 -12.07
CA GLN A 198 -40.88 12.69 -11.63
C GLN A 198 -41.06 11.72 -12.82
N LYS A 199 -41.75 12.15 -13.88
CA LYS A 199 -41.92 11.31 -15.08
C LYS A 199 -40.62 11.07 -15.83
N ARG A 200 -39.74 12.08 -15.93
CA ARG A 200 -38.39 11.92 -16.50
C ARG A 200 -37.55 10.93 -15.72
N LYS A 201 -37.57 11.00 -14.37
CA LYS A 201 -36.88 10.02 -13.54
C LYS A 201 -37.42 8.61 -13.73
N GLU A 202 -38.73 8.44 -13.93
CA GLU A 202 -39.33 7.13 -14.23
C GLU A 202 -38.96 6.61 -15.63
N GLU A 203 -38.85 7.51 -16.62
CA GLU A 203 -38.41 7.17 -17.99
C GLU A 203 -36.90 6.84 -18.04
N ASP A 204 -36.04 7.56 -17.30
CA ASP A 204 -34.60 7.30 -17.20
C ASP A 204 -34.30 5.96 -16.48
N ILE A 205 -35.18 5.49 -15.61
CA ILE A 205 -35.08 4.16 -14.97
C ILE A 205 -35.43 3.04 -15.98
N LEU A 206 -36.26 3.35 -16.99
CA LEU A 206 -36.70 2.40 -18.02
C LEU A 206 -35.80 2.41 -19.27
N ASP A 207 -34.98 3.44 -19.46
CA ASP A 207 -33.89 3.49 -20.44
C ASP A 207 -32.58 2.91 -19.87
N TYR A 208 -32.67 1.73 -19.25
CA TYR A 208 -31.49 0.93 -18.97
C TYR A 208 -31.06 0.26 -20.29
N ASP A 209 -30.40 1.02 -21.16
CA ASP A 209 -29.72 0.48 -22.34
C ASP A 209 -28.77 -0.61 -21.84
N ASP A 210 -29.04 -1.85 -22.26
CA ASP A 210 -28.29 -3.08 -21.99
C ASP A 210 -26.94 -3.08 -22.75
N ARG A 211 -26.28 -1.91 -22.79
CA ARG A 211 -24.88 -1.75 -23.16
C ARG A 211 -24.08 -1.91 -21.88
N VAL A 212 -23.74 -3.17 -21.60
CA VAL A 212 -22.48 -3.61 -21.01
C VAL A 212 -21.79 -2.49 -20.25
N THR A 213 -22.08 -2.40 -18.96
CA THR A 213 -21.18 -1.75 -18.00
C THR A 213 -19.80 -2.29 -18.35
N GLN A 214 -18.94 -1.48 -18.98
CA GLN A 214 -17.58 -1.89 -19.25
C GLN A 214 -17.02 -2.28 -17.89
N GLU A 215 -16.79 -3.58 -17.67
CA GLU A 215 -16.13 -4.08 -16.48
C GLU A 215 -14.83 -3.28 -16.39
N LYS A 216 -14.73 -2.37 -15.42
CA LYS A 216 -13.48 -1.66 -15.15
C LYS A 216 -12.42 -2.74 -15.05
N GLU A 217 -11.41 -2.67 -15.91
CA GLU A 217 -10.33 -3.64 -15.93
C GLU A 217 -9.85 -3.91 -14.49
N PRO A 218 -9.66 -5.18 -14.11
CA PRO A 218 -9.33 -5.50 -12.74
C PRO A 218 -8.04 -4.78 -12.38
N LEU A 219 -8.12 -3.92 -11.36
CA LEU A 219 -6.98 -3.16 -10.86
C LEU A 219 -5.79 -4.11 -10.66
N PRO A 220 -4.57 -3.70 -11.05
CA PRO A 220 -3.36 -4.46 -10.77
C PRO A 220 -3.32 -4.91 -9.31
N GLN A 221 -2.84 -6.14 -9.09
CA GLN A 221 -2.88 -6.77 -7.76
C GLN A 221 -2.19 -5.91 -6.69
N HIS A 222 -1.11 -5.20 -7.03
CA HIS A 222 -0.42 -4.31 -6.10
C HIS A 222 -1.32 -3.17 -5.62
N ILE A 223 -2.14 -2.58 -6.50
CA ILE A 223 -3.08 -1.52 -6.14
C ILE A 223 -4.17 -2.07 -5.21
N ARG A 224 -4.75 -3.23 -5.55
CA ARG A 224 -5.81 -3.86 -4.74
C ARG A 224 -5.34 -4.19 -3.33
N VAL A 225 -4.12 -4.73 -3.20
CA VAL A 225 -3.54 -5.06 -1.89
C VAL A 225 -3.21 -3.79 -1.10
N THR A 226 -2.62 -2.77 -1.73
CA THR A 226 -2.37 -1.47 -1.07
C THR A 226 -3.65 -0.84 -0.54
N VAL A 227 -4.72 -0.80 -1.34
CA VAL A 227 -6.03 -0.28 -0.89
C VAL A 227 -6.57 -1.07 0.32
N THR A 228 -6.37 -2.39 0.32
CA THR A 228 -6.79 -3.25 1.44
C THR A 228 -6.00 -2.96 2.71
N ILE A 229 -4.67 -2.79 2.58
CA ILE A 229 -3.79 -2.37 3.68
C ILE A 229 -4.22 -1.01 4.23
N LEU A 230 -4.46 -0.03 3.37
CA LEU A 230 -4.85 1.32 3.78
C LEU A 230 -6.17 1.32 4.54
N ARG A 231 -7.20 0.64 4.00
CA ARG A 231 -8.49 0.46 4.69
C ARG A 231 -8.32 -0.19 6.05
N ARG A 232 -7.43 -1.18 6.16
CA ARG A 232 -7.15 -1.83 7.44
C ARG A 232 -6.47 -0.86 8.41
N SER A 233 -5.45 -0.14 7.96
CA SER A 233 -4.67 0.82 8.75
C SER A 233 -5.49 1.97 9.30
N ILE A 234 -6.51 2.44 8.57
CA ILE A 234 -7.43 3.49 9.05
C ILE A 234 -8.09 3.09 10.38
N ASN A 235 -8.46 1.82 10.56
CA ASN A 235 -9.08 1.33 11.80
C ASN A 235 -8.14 1.45 13.00
N PHE A 236 -6.82 1.44 12.79
CA PHE A 236 -5.82 1.53 13.84
C PHE A 236 -5.40 2.97 14.16
N ILE A 237 -5.78 3.96 13.36
CA ILE A 237 -5.50 5.38 13.63
C ILE A 237 -6.17 5.82 14.95
N THR A 238 -7.38 5.31 15.20
CA THR A 238 -8.16 5.61 16.42
C THR A 238 -7.74 4.78 17.64
N SER A 239 -6.68 3.96 17.52
CA SER A 239 -6.21 3.10 18.60
C SER A 239 -5.73 3.92 19.81
N ARG A 240 -5.87 3.33 21.01
CA ARG A 240 -5.46 3.98 22.27
C ARG A 240 -3.94 4.04 22.45
N ARG A 241 -3.18 3.26 21.68
CA ARG A 241 -1.71 3.19 21.75
C ARG A 241 -1.11 4.15 20.73
N ARG A 242 -0.36 5.13 21.23
CA ARG A 242 0.21 6.21 20.41
C ARG A 242 1.18 5.70 19.33
N HIS A 243 1.92 4.64 19.61
CA HIS A 243 2.89 4.10 18.67
C HIS A 243 2.21 3.43 17.47
N GLU A 244 1.21 2.58 17.73
CA GLU A 244 0.38 1.93 16.70
C GLU A 244 -0.37 2.94 15.85
N SER A 245 -0.97 3.96 16.47
CA SER A 245 -1.64 5.06 15.76
C SER A 245 -0.67 5.83 14.84
N LEU A 246 0.55 6.10 15.31
CA LEU A 246 1.56 6.78 14.51
C LEU A 246 2.05 5.92 13.34
N LEU A 247 2.27 4.62 13.54
CA LEU A 247 2.63 3.69 12.47
C LEU A 247 1.50 3.57 11.44
N ALA A 248 0.25 3.45 11.89
CA ALA A 248 -0.91 3.42 11.00
C ALA A 248 -1.05 4.71 10.17
N LEU A 249 -0.79 5.87 10.77
CA LEU A 249 -0.75 7.15 10.04
C LEU A 249 0.37 7.18 9.01
N GLN A 250 1.57 6.66 9.33
CA GLN A 250 2.66 6.57 8.37
C GLN A 250 2.32 5.65 7.19
N VAL A 251 1.68 4.51 7.45
CA VAL A 251 1.21 3.59 6.41
C VAL A 251 0.20 4.30 5.49
N VAL A 252 -0.73 5.07 6.06
CA VAL A 252 -1.74 5.80 5.28
C VAL A 252 -1.15 6.99 4.52
N ALA A 253 -0.20 7.72 5.10
CA ALA A 253 0.48 8.81 4.42
C ALA A 253 1.41 8.35 3.29
N ALA A 254 1.92 7.11 3.38
CA ALA A 254 2.81 6.54 2.40
C ALA A 254 2.10 5.78 1.26
N GLY A 255 0.83 5.41 1.38
CA GLY A 255 0.09 4.71 0.32
C GLY A 255 -0.73 5.65 -0.54
#